data_AF-A0A920VWN3-F1
#
_entry.id   AF-A0A920VWN3-F1
#
_cell.length_a   1.000
_cell.length_b   1.000
_cell.length_c   1.000
_cell.angle_alpha   90.00
_cell.angle_beta   90.00
_cell.angle_gamma   90.00
#
_symmetry.space_group_name_H-M   'P 1'
#
loop_
_entity.id
_entity.type
_entity.pdbx_description
1 polymer ?
#
loop_
_entity_poly.entity_id
_entity_poly.type
_entity_poly.pdbx_seq_one_letter_code
_entity_poly.pdbx_strand_id
1 'polypeptide(L)' 'MVHEVFGEGEILNYEGQGANARVEVNFDSSETKWLMASYAKLRPI' A
#
# COMPACT_ATOMS: atom_id res chain seq x y z
N MET A 1 4.11 8.65 2.09
CA MET A 1 4.64 7.26 2.12
C MET A 1 4.97 6.89 0.69
N VAL A 2 6.26 6.84 0.30
CA VAL A 2 6.67 6.71 -1.12
C VAL A 2 6.90 5.24 -1.46
N HIS A 3 6.18 4.71 -2.45
CA HIS A 3 6.44 3.41 -3.06
C HIS A 3 7.30 3.59 -4.32
N GLU A 4 8.44 2.89 -4.44
CA GLU A 4 9.41 3.09 -5.54
C GLU A 4 8.82 2.93 -6.95
N VAL A 5 7.75 2.15 -7.11
CA VAL A 5 7.09 1.91 -8.41
C VAL A 5 5.92 2.87 -8.65
N PHE A 6 5.26 3.36 -7.60
CA PHE A 6 3.95 4.03 -7.71
C PHE A 6 3.93 5.46 -7.14
N GLY A 7 5.03 5.93 -6.56
CA GLY A 7 5.11 7.27 -5.97
C GLY A 7 4.48 7.35 -4.58
N GLU A 8 4.08 8.55 -4.17
CA GLU A 8 3.40 8.77 -2.90
C GLU A 8 1.96 8.25 -2.96
N GLY A 9 1.53 7.59 -1.90
CA GLY A 9 0.17 7.13 -1.74
C GLY A 9 -0.23 6.99 -0.28
N GLU A 10 -1.53 7.05 -0.04
CA GLU A 10 -2.15 6.90 1.27
C GLU A 10 -2.84 5.53 1.34
N ILE A 11 -2.62 4.80 2.44
CA ILE A 11 -3.36 3.55 2.65
C ILE A 11 -4.75 3.90 3.18
N LEU A 12 -5.75 3.46 2.43
CA LEU A 12 -7.17 3.64 2.75
C LEU A 12 -7.69 2.49 3.60
N ASN A 13 -7.19 1.27 3.34
CA ASN A 13 -7.72 0.08 3.98
C ASN A 13 -6.66 -1.02 4.16
N TYR A 14 -6.91 -1.89 5.12
CA TYR A 14 -6.07 -3.04 5.44
C TYR A 14 -6.96 -4.28 5.67
N GLU A 15 -6.73 -5.34 4.89
CA GLU A 15 -7.44 -6.61 5.02
C GLU A 15 -6.48 -7.77 5.28
N GLY A 16 -6.92 -8.70 6.14
CA GLY A 16 -6.19 -9.93 6.45
C GLY A 16 -5.13 -9.77 7.54
N GLN A 17 -4.39 -10.84 7.79
CA GLN A 17 -3.34 -10.89 8.81
C GLN A 17 -2.14 -11.72 8.33
N GLY A 18 -0.95 -11.43 8.84
CA GLY A 18 0.27 -12.15 8.50
C GLY A 18 0.66 -12.00 7.03
N ALA A 19 1.15 -13.09 6.43
CA ALA A 19 1.75 -13.08 5.09
C ALA A 19 0.77 -12.77 3.94
N ASN A 20 -0.53 -12.91 4.17
CA ASN A 20 -1.59 -12.70 3.16
C ASN A 20 -2.29 -11.35 3.32
N ALA A 21 -1.84 -10.51 4.23
CA ALA A 21 -2.43 -9.20 4.42
C ALA A 21 -2.29 -8.35 3.14
N ARG A 22 -3.33 -7.60 2.82
CA ARG A 22 -3.38 -6.69 1.68
C ARG A 22 -3.74 -5.29 2.16
N VAL A 23 -3.14 -4.30 1.53
CA VAL A 23 -3.42 -2.89 1.74
C VAL A 23 -4.02 -2.31 0.48
N GLU A 24 -5.07 -1.53 0.66
CA GLU A 24 -5.60 -0.67 -0.38
C GLU A 24 -4.88 0.66 -0.30
N VAL A 25 -4.18 1.03 -1.38
CA VAL A 25 -3.40 2.26 -1.47
C VAL A 25 -3.99 3.12 -2.57
N ASN A 26 -4.33 4.35 -2.22
CA ASN A 26 -4.65 5.39 -3.19
C ASN A 26 -3.35 6.10 -3.58
N PHE A 27 -2.98 6.00 -4.84
CA PHE A 27 -1.82 6.70 -5.37
C PHE A 27 -2.24 8.05 -5.93
N ASP A 28 -1.40 9.06 -5.75
CA ASP A 28 -1.67 10.44 -6.21
C ASP A 28 -1.93 10.54 -7.72
N SER A 29 -1.54 9.51 -8.49
CA SER A 29 -1.91 9.33 -9.90
C SER A 29 -3.40 9.02 -10.13
N SER A 30 -4.26 9.15 -9.11
CA SER A 30 -5.71 8.87 -9.12
C SER A 30 -6.08 7.40 -9.39
N GLU A 31 -5.18 6.46 -9.09
CA GLU A 31 -5.48 5.03 -9.16
C GLU A 31 -5.36 4.39 -7.77
N THR A 32 -6.44 3.74 -7.34
CA THR A 32 -6.44 2.90 -6.14
C THR A 32 -6.05 1.48 -6.50
N LYS A 33 -5.09 0.89 -5.79
CA LYS A 33 -4.67 -0.51 -6.00
C LYS A 33 -4.54 -1.26 -4.68
N TRP A 34 -4.77 -2.57 -4.77
CA TRP A 34 -4.52 -3.51 -3.69
C TRP A 34 -3.11 -4.10 -3.81
N LEU A 35 -2.30 -3.95 -2.77
CA LEU A 35 -0.95 -4.50 -2.68
C LEU A 35 -0.86 -5.46 -1.50
N MET A 36 -0.10 -6.55 -1.63
CA MET A 36 0.25 -7.37 -0.47
C MET A 36 1.12 -6.55 0.50
N ALA A 37 0.72 -6.49 1.77
CA ALA A 37 1.41 -5.74 2.82
C ALA A 37 2.89 -6.17 2.94
N SER A 38 3.16 -7.46 2.71
CA SER A 38 4.49 -8.07 2.68
C SER A 38 5.45 -7.46 1.65
N TYR A 39 4.90 -6.98 0.51
CA TYR A 39 5.67 -6.38 -0.58
C TYR A 39 5.68 -4.87 -0.55
N ALA A 40 4.71 -4.26 0.13
CA ALA A 40 4.54 -2.82 0.11
C ALA A 40 5.73 -2.08 0.77
N LYS A 41 6.58 -2.75 1.58
CA LYS A 41 7.76 -2.16 2.26
C LYS A 41 7.46 -0.77 2.87
N LEU A 42 6.26 -0.62 3.42
CA LEU A 42 5.79 0.64 3.95
C LEU A 42 6.52 0.88 5.26
N ARG A 43 7.47 1.81 5.23
CA ARG A 43 8.15 2.24 6.45
C ARG A 43 7.25 3.24 7.17
N PRO A 44 6.81 2.96 8.40
CA PRO A 44 6.26 4.01 9.25
C PRO A 44 7.36 5.04 9.55
N ILE A 45 6.98 6.29 9.69
CA ILE A 45 7.85 7.37 10.21
C ILE A 45 8.07 7.18 11.71
#